data_AF-A0A482T915-F1
#
_entry.id   AF-A0A482T915-F1
#
_cell.length_a   1.000
_cell.length_b   1.000
_cell.length_c   1.000
_cell.angle_alpha   90.00
_cell.angle_beta   90.00
_cell.angle_gamma   90.00
#
_symmetry.space_group_name_H-M   'P 1'
#
loop_
_entity.id
_entity.type
_entity.pdbx_description
1 polymer ?
#
loop_
_entity_poly.entity_id
_entity_poly.type
_entity_poly.pdbx_seq_one_letter_code
_entity_poly.pdbx_strand_id
1 'polypeptide(L)'
;MTRVIHTGDTHIGYQQYHSPERRRDFLDAFEQVVADAIADDVDAVVHAGDLFHDRRPELRDLLGTISILRQLDDAEIPFLAVVGNHESTRGGQWLDLFENLGLAERLGDDPHVVGDTAFYGLDHVPKARRDDLAYDFEPHDAAHAALVGHGLFTPFAHADWETETVLGESNVAFDAFLIGDNHAPGTEQVDGTWVTYCGSTERASAAETEARGYNLVTFDDEVDIRRRSLDTRPFAFVSVELADDEGAERVREQVRQHDVDDAVAIVEITGEGEPVTPASIEEFLSERGALVARVTDRRSMETETEVDVSFADPDDAVRERVSDLGLSTAALDVDETVRASKTADANVREEVKTRVDSLLESDDLDAFTPADTDGTESEGKESTPSATDVTTETDATDESDDSIETAATTEANTTDEDEVAVETHGTTDTDATVGTDETTDTDTTVDTDTEDDTATDADAENGNAEPNQQFTMEDF
;
A
#
# COMPACT_ATOMS: atom_id res chain seq x y z
N MET A 1 3.20 25.87 27.89
CA MET A 1 2.05 25.18 27.28
C MET A 1 2.24 25.09 25.78
N THR A 2 2.52 23.89 25.28
CA THR A 2 2.36 23.48 23.87
C THR A 2 1.36 22.32 23.85
N ARG A 3 0.44 22.27 22.88
CA ARG A 3 -0.59 21.23 22.76
C ARG A 3 -0.65 20.72 21.34
N VAL A 4 -0.40 19.43 21.15
CA VAL A 4 -0.32 18.79 19.82
C VAL A 4 -1.26 17.59 19.73
N ILE A 5 -1.68 17.26 18.51
CA ILE A 5 -2.26 15.95 18.21
C ILE A 5 -1.12 14.99 17.88
N HIS A 6 -1.05 13.87 18.59
CA HIS A 6 -0.25 12.71 18.23
C HIS A 6 -1.15 11.67 17.56
N THR A 7 -0.89 11.42 16.27
CA THR A 7 -1.57 10.45 15.41
C THR A 7 -0.53 9.62 14.66
N GLY A 8 -0.94 8.58 13.94
CA GLY A 8 -0.09 7.69 13.16
C GLY A 8 -0.94 6.60 12.51
N ASP A 9 -0.31 5.67 11.81
CA ASP A 9 -0.93 4.42 11.33
C ASP A 9 -2.25 4.66 10.57
N THR A 10 -2.30 5.71 9.74
CA THR A 10 -3.50 6.11 9.00
C THR A 10 -3.75 5.26 7.76
N HIS A 11 -2.71 4.61 7.23
CA HIS A 11 -2.80 3.64 6.12
C HIS A 11 -3.64 4.15 4.94
N ILE A 12 -3.48 5.42 4.56
CA ILE A 12 -4.26 6.04 3.48
C ILE A 12 -4.03 5.24 2.19
N GLY A 13 -5.12 4.95 1.47
CA GLY A 13 -5.12 4.10 0.29
C GLY A 13 -5.43 2.62 0.55
N TYR A 14 -5.47 2.15 1.80
CA TYR A 14 -5.74 0.74 2.10
C TYR A 14 -7.15 0.31 1.69
N GLN A 15 -7.24 -0.50 0.63
CA GLN A 15 -8.51 -1.02 0.13
C GLN A 15 -8.92 -2.32 0.83
N GLN A 16 -9.12 -2.23 2.16
CA GLN A 16 -9.50 -3.34 3.04
C GLN A 16 -10.72 -4.09 2.49
N TYR A 17 -10.66 -5.43 2.51
CA TYR A 17 -11.69 -6.33 1.95
C TYR A 17 -12.04 -6.04 0.47
N HIS A 18 -11.11 -5.40 -0.25
CA HIS A 18 -11.28 -4.88 -1.62
C HIS A 18 -12.37 -3.80 -1.81
N SER A 19 -13.00 -3.30 -0.74
CA SER A 19 -14.05 -2.26 -0.80
C SER A 19 -13.45 -0.87 -1.08
N PRO A 20 -13.87 -0.18 -2.17
CA PRO A 20 -13.52 1.22 -2.41
C PRO A 20 -14.00 2.17 -1.31
N GLU A 21 -15.06 1.81 -0.60
CA GLU A 21 -15.64 2.56 0.51
C GLU A 21 -14.75 2.41 1.76
N ARG A 22 -14.24 1.21 2.08
CA ARG A 22 -13.23 1.05 3.14
C ARG A 22 -11.98 1.89 2.91
N ARG A 23 -11.52 1.98 1.66
CA ARG A 23 -10.41 2.88 1.28
C ARG A 23 -10.74 4.36 1.51
N ARG A 24 -11.99 4.75 1.29
CA ARG A 24 -12.47 6.11 1.57
C ARG A 24 -12.45 6.39 3.08
N ASP A 25 -12.83 5.42 3.91
CA ASP A 25 -12.84 5.58 5.37
C ASP A 25 -11.46 5.93 5.97
N PHE A 26 -10.36 5.31 5.49
CA PHE A 26 -9.01 5.65 5.98
C PHE A 26 -8.63 7.12 5.69
N LEU A 27 -9.07 7.66 4.55
CA LEU A 27 -8.89 9.07 4.22
C LEU A 27 -9.81 9.97 5.06
N ASP A 28 -11.08 9.59 5.21
CA ASP A 28 -12.09 10.35 5.97
C ASP A 28 -11.79 10.35 7.48
N ALA A 29 -11.16 9.30 8.01
CA ALA A 29 -10.68 9.25 9.39
C ALA A 29 -9.49 10.19 9.62
N PHE A 30 -8.57 10.32 8.66
CA PHE A 30 -7.51 11.33 8.73
C PHE A 30 -8.04 12.77 8.53
N GLU A 31 -9.04 12.96 7.68
CA GLU A 31 -9.74 14.24 7.53
C GLU A 31 -10.44 14.65 8.85
N GLN A 32 -11.02 13.71 9.59
CA GLN A 32 -11.53 13.96 10.95
C GLN A 32 -10.44 14.41 11.94
N VAL A 33 -9.26 13.76 11.95
CA VAL A 33 -8.14 14.17 12.83
C VAL A 33 -7.71 15.61 12.56
N VAL A 34 -7.65 16.01 11.29
CA VAL A 34 -7.30 17.38 10.88
C VAL A 34 -8.42 18.38 11.17
N ALA A 35 -9.69 17.99 10.97
CA ALA A 35 -10.82 18.84 11.35
C ALA A 35 -10.86 19.10 12.87
N ASP A 36 -10.58 18.08 13.70
CA ASP A 36 -10.45 18.24 15.15
C ASP A 36 -9.21 19.08 15.55
N ALA A 37 -8.07 18.94 14.85
CA ALA A 37 -6.88 19.78 15.06
C ALA A 37 -7.20 21.27 14.95
N ILE A 38 -7.86 21.65 13.85
CA ILE A 38 -8.27 23.02 13.54
C ILE A 38 -9.37 23.49 14.50
N ALA A 39 -10.29 22.62 14.90
CA ALA A 39 -11.39 22.95 15.82
C ALA A 39 -10.94 23.11 17.29
N ASP A 40 -9.89 22.42 17.72
CA ASP A 40 -9.32 22.54 19.07
C ASP A 40 -8.31 23.69 19.23
N ASP A 41 -7.79 24.25 18.14
CA ASP A 41 -6.71 25.25 18.11
C ASP A 41 -5.37 24.66 18.63
N VAL A 42 -4.91 23.56 18.01
CA VAL A 42 -3.66 22.86 18.42
C VAL A 42 -2.42 23.45 17.75
N ASP A 43 -1.30 23.49 18.47
CA ASP A 43 -0.06 24.13 18.01
C ASP A 43 0.67 23.31 16.92
N ALA A 44 0.40 22.00 16.80
CA ALA A 44 0.87 21.13 15.72
C ALA A 44 0.06 19.83 15.60
N VAL A 45 0.15 19.17 14.43
CA VAL A 45 -0.19 17.75 14.24
C VAL A 45 1.12 16.97 14.07
N VAL A 46 1.28 15.92 14.86
CA VAL A 46 2.46 15.03 14.90
C VAL A 46 2.05 13.64 14.42
N HIS A 47 2.64 13.18 13.32
CA HIS A 47 2.33 11.90 12.68
C HIS A 47 3.48 10.89 12.83
N ALA A 48 3.28 9.87 13.65
CA ALA A 48 4.29 8.88 14.01
C ALA A 48 4.48 7.77 12.95
N GLY A 49 4.53 8.14 11.66
CA GLY A 49 4.72 7.22 10.53
C GLY A 49 3.48 6.46 10.04
N ASP A 50 3.65 5.77 8.91
CA ASP A 50 2.65 5.02 8.15
C ASP A 50 1.41 5.84 7.75
N LEU A 51 1.71 7.01 7.15
CA LEU A 51 0.70 7.86 6.51
C LEU A 51 -0.03 7.13 5.37
N PHE A 52 0.72 6.38 4.55
CA PHE A 52 0.20 5.56 3.45
C PHE A 52 0.40 4.06 3.69
N HIS A 53 -0.57 3.26 3.25
CA HIS A 53 -0.49 1.80 3.33
C HIS A 53 0.47 1.17 2.31
N ASP A 54 0.66 1.82 1.17
CA ASP A 54 1.45 1.31 0.06
C ASP A 54 2.68 2.18 -0.20
N ARG A 55 3.80 1.56 -0.60
CA ARG A 55 4.99 2.26 -1.10
C ARG A 55 4.74 3.06 -2.38
N ARG A 56 3.56 2.89 -2.99
CA ARG A 56 3.08 3.52 -4.22
C ARG A 56 1.58 3.81 -4.08
N PRO A 57 1.18 4.80 -3.25
CA PRO A 57 -0.20 5.24 -3.17
C PRO A 57 -0.69 5.71 -4.55
N GLU A 58 -1.99 5.61 -4.81
CA GLU A 58 -2.57 6.08 -6.06
C GLU A 58 -2.68 7.61 -6.05
N LEU A 59 -2.80 8.19 -7.25
CA LEU A 59 -2.97 9.63 -7.43
C LEU A 59 -4.19 10.20 -6.65
N ARG A 60 -5.25 9.41 -6.44
CA ARG A 60 -6.40 9.80 -5.61
C ARG A 60 -6.04 9.97 -4.13
N ASP A 61 -5.17 9.10 -3.60
CA ASP A 61 -4.76 9.13 -2.20
C ASP A 61 -3.85 10.34 -1.97
N LEU A 62 -2.85 10.51 -2.84
CA LEU A 62 -1.93 11.66 -2.84
C LEU A 62 -2.67 13.00 -2.94
N LEU A 63 -3.64 13.13 -3.85
CA LEU A 63 -4.45 14.34 -3.98
C LEU A 63 -5.37 14.57 -2.76
N GLY A 64 -5.87 13.49 -2.14
CA GLY A 64 -6.61 13.55 -0.88
C GLY A 64 -5.75 14.08 0.25
N THR A 65 -4.59 13.47 0.51
CA THR A 65 -3.62 13.92 1.53
C THR A 65 -3.20 15.37 1.31
N ILE A 66 -2.89 15.78 0.07
CA ILE A 66 -2.57 17.19 -0.24
C ILE A 66 -3.76 18.13 0.07
N SER A 67 -5.01 17.68 -0.12
CA SER A 67 -6.20 18.46 0.21
C SER A 67 -6.51 18.50 1.71
N ILE A 68 -6.01 17.55 2.49
CA ILE A 68 -6.13 17.52 3.96
C ILE A 68 -5.01 18.36 4.59
N LEU A 69 -3.75 18.15 4.20
CA LEU A 69 -2.61 18.93 4.73
C LEU A 69 -2.73 20.43 4.43
N ARG A 70 -3.33 20.81 3.30
CA ARG A 70 -3.65 22.23 3.02
C ARG A 70 -4.62 22.87 4.00
N GLN A 71 -5.49 22.10 4.66
CA GLN A 71 -6.39 22.65 5.68
C GLN A 71 -5.62 22.96 6.97
N LEU A 72 -4.50 22.29 7.24
CA LEU A 72 -3.57 22.65 8.32
C LEU A 72 -2.73 23.89 7.94
N ASP A 73 -2.19 23.93 6.72
CA ASP A 73 -1.43 25.07 6.16
C ASP A 73 -2.27 26.38 6.12
N ASP A 74 -3.51 26.32 5.59
CA ASP A 74 -4.48 27.43 5.62
C ASP A 74 -4.89 27.86 7.05
N ALA A 75 -4.60 27.04 8.07
CA ALA A 75 -4.85 27.31 9.49
C ALA A 75 -3.59 27.67 10.29
N GLU A 76 -2.42 27.79 9.62
CA GLU A 76 -1.10 28.03 10.24
C GLU A 76 -0.65 26.92 11.25
N ILE A 77 -1.19 25.69 11.13
CA ILE A 77 -0.84 24.54 11.98
C ILE A 77 0.21 23.66 11.26
N PRO A 78 1.44 23.48 11.79
CA PRO A 78 2.43 22.60 11.17
C PRO A 78 2.08 21.12 11.30
N PHE A 79 2.36 20.36 10.23
CA PHE A 79 2.29 18.90 10.20
C PHE A 79 3.71 18.32 10.27
N LEU A 80 4.07 17.77 11.42
CA LEU A 80 5.38 17.19 11.72
C LEU A 80 5.28 15.66 11.64
N ALA A 81 6.20 14.99 10.96
CA ALA A 81 6.10 13.54 10.78
C ALA A 81 7.44 12.80 10.73
N VAL A 82 7.39 11.49 10.98
CA VAL A 82 8.45 10.51 10.68
C VAL A 82 7.95 9.49 9.66
N VAL A 83 8.85 8.71 9.08
CA VAL A 83 8.54 7.75 8.01
C VAL A 83 8.42 6.33 8.54
N GLY A 84 7.30 5.66 8.24
CA GLY A 84 7.03 4.28 8.67
C GLY A 84 7.59 3.19 7.75
N ASN A 85 7.30 1.93 8.11
CA ASN A 85 7.74 0.75 7.37
C ASN A 85 6.98 0.55 6.04
N HIS A 86 5.72 0.99 5.94
CA HIS A 86 4.95 0.94 4.69
C HIS A 86 5.38 2.04 3.71
N GLU A 87 5.81 3.20 4.18
CA GLU A 87 6.19 4.32 3.30
C GLU A 87 7.58 4.19 2.66
N SER A 88 8.49 3.48 3.32
CA SER A 88 9.92 3.38 2.96
C SER A 88 10.19 2.88 1.52
N THR A 89 10.57 3.78 0.59
CA THR A 89 10.89 3.42 -0.81
C THR A 89 12.41 3.35 -1.10
N ARG A 90 12.79 2.84 -2.28
CA ARG A 90 14.20 2.74 -2.73
C ARG A 90 14.73 4.03 -3.40
N GLY A 91 14.00 5.14 -3.39
CA GLY A 91 14.38 6.34 -4.16
C GLY A 91 13.85 7.68 -3.63
N GLY A 92 13.46 7.76 -2.36
CA GLY A 92 12.81 8.92 -1.74
C GLY A 92 11.55 8.50 -0.97
N GLN A 93 11.14 9.29 0.00
CA GLN A 93 9.95 9.04 0.82
C GLN A 93 8.78 9.91 0.37
N TRP A 94 7.54 9.50 0.70
CA TRP A 94 6.36 10.30 0.37
C TRP A 94 6.25 11.58 1.21
N LEU A 95 6.81 11.56 2.41
CA LEU A 95 6.94 12.75 3.26
C LEU A 95 7.83 13.83 2.61
N ASP A 96 8.96 13.43 1.98
CA ASP A 96 9.85 14.33 1.24
C ASP A 96 9.10 15.12 0.13
N LEU A 97 8.04 14.54 -0.46
CA LEU A 97 7.20 15.23 -1.46
C LEU A 97 6.34 16.33 -0.82
N PHE A 98 5.79 16.10 0.37
CA PHE A 98 4.97 17.10 1.06
C PHE A 98 5.82 18.23 1.65
N GLU A 99 7.04 17.91 2.12
CA GLU A 99 8.05 18.89 2.51
C GLU A 99 8.43 19.81 1.33
N ASN A 100 8.70 19.24 0.15
CA ASN A 100 8.93 20.01 -1.08
C ASN A 100 7.71 20.83 -1.56
N LEU A 101 6.52 20.58 -1.02
CA LEU A 101 5.30 21.37 -1.25
C LEU A 101 5.01 22.39 -0.13
N GLY A 102 5.78 22.38 0.97
CA GLY A 102 5.54 23.19 2.16
C GLY A 102 4.39 22.72 3.05
N LEU A 103 3.93 21.46 2.88
CA LEU A 103 2.74 20.92 3.53
C LEU A 103 3.05 19.96 4.70
N ALA A 104 4.32 19.69 4.95
CA ALA A 104 4.80 18.81 6.01
C ALA A 104 6.26 19.15 6.37
N GLU A 105 6.71 18.73 7.55
CA GLU A 105 8.13 18.71 7.91
C GLU A 105 8.51 17.32 8.43
N ARG A 106 9.66 16.82 7.98
CA ARG A 106 10.20 15.52 8.41
C ARG A 106 11.12 15.70 9.61
N LEU A 107 10.70 15.16 10.75
CA LEU A 107 11.49 15.17 11.98
C LEU A 107 12.70 14.23 11.85
N GLY A 108 13.81 14.59 12.51
CA GLY A 108 15.03 13.81 12.54
C GLY A 108 15.91 14.17 13.75
N ASP A 109 17.23 14.20 13.55
CA ASP A 109 18.21 14.54 14.58
C ASP A 109 18.18 16.05 14.96
N ASP A 110 17.76 16.91 14.03
CA ASP A 110 17.52 18.35 14.24
C ASP A 110 16.15 18.61 14.91
N PRO A 111 16.05 19.51 15.92
CA PRO A 111 14.78 19.83 16.59
C PRO A 111 13.89 20.81 15.81
N HIS A 112 12.63 20.43 15.58
CA HIS A 112 11.56 21.39 15.28
C HIS A 112 10.94 21.91 16.59
N VAL A 113 10.84 23.24 16.79
CA VAL A 113 10.35 23.82 18.05
C VAL A 113 8.95 24.42 17.90
N VAL A 114 7.98 23.84 18.61
CA VAL A 114 6.59 24.32 18.68
C VAL A 114 6.32 24.88 20.09
N GLY A 115 6.08 26.20 20.18
CA GLY A 115 5.91 26.88 21.46
C GLY A 115 7.17 26.74 22.33
N ASP A 116 7.03 26.08 23.49
CA ASP A 116 8.13 25.79 24.42
C ASP A 116 8.63 24.32 24.34
N THR A 117 8.30 23.56 23.27
CA THR A 117 8.62 22.12 23.13
C THR A 117 9.41 21.85 21.86
N ALA A 118 10.52 21.11 21.95
CA ALA A 118 11.28 20.58 20.82
C ALA A 118 10.79 19.18 20.41
N PHE A 119 10.64 18.94 19.12
CA PHE A 119 10.24 17.66 18.53
C PHE A 119 11.38 17.10 17.65
N TYR A 120 11.67 15.82 17.83
CA TYR A 120 12.72 15.07 17.15
C TYR A 120 12.15 13.80 16.49
N GLY A 121 12.86 13.20 15.53
CA GLY A 121 12.36 12.09 14.73
C GLY A 121 13.25 10.85 14.69
N LEU A 122 12.62 9.69 14.78
CA LEU A 122 13.21 8.36 14.62
C LEU A 122 12.37 7.54 13.62
N ASP A 123 12.68 7.69 12.33
CA ASP A 123 12.12 6.87 11.24
C ASP A 123 12.21 5.35 11.54
N HIS A 124 11.36 4.55 10.90
CA HIS A 124 11.44 3.09 11.02
C HIS A 124 12.80 2.53 10.56
N VAL A 125 13.52 1.91 11.51
CA VAL A 125 14.79 1.22 11.24
C VAL A 125 14.61 -0.31 11.34
N PRO A 126 14.84 -1.06 10.23
CA PRO A 126 14.87 -2.52 10.26
C PRO A 126 15.93 -3.05 11.23
N LYS A 127 15.59 -4.09 12.01
CA LYS A 127 16.40 -4.67 13.10
C LYS A 127 17.91 -4.75 12.81
N ALA A 128 18.28 -5.25 11.64
CA ALA A 128 19.67 -5.44 11.21
C ALA A 128 20.48 -4.13 10.95
N ARG A 129 19.91 -2.95 11.23
CA ARG A 129 20.57 -1.64 11.20
C ARG A 129 20.36 -0.81 12.49
N ARG A 130 19.69 -1.36 13.51
CA ARG A 130 19.44 -0.63 14.77
C ARG A 130 20.71 -0.48 15.61
N ASP A 131 21.61 -1.46 15.53
CA ASP A 131 22.94 -1.46 16.16
C ASP A 131 23.89 -0.38 15.60
N ASP A 132 23.56 0.23 14.45
CA ASP A 132 24.33 1.31 13.81
C ASP A 132 23.85 2.73 14.21
N LEU A 133 22.80 2.85 15.05
CA LEU A 133 22.22 4.13 15.45
C LEU A 133 23.01 4.80 16.57
N ALA A 134 23.10 6.13 16.53
CA ALA A 134 23.87 6.92 17.48
C ALA A 134 23.03 7.67 18.54
N TYR A 135 21.75 7.93 18.26
CA TYR A 135 20.84 8.72 19.12
C TYR A 135 21.43 10.09 19.56
N ASP A 136 22.17 10.74 18.65
CA ASP A 136 22.92 11.99 18.89
C ASP A 136 22.15 13.16 18.25
N PHE A 137 21.18 13.70 18.99
CA PHE A 137 20.26 14.76 18.55
C PHE A 137 20.86 16.16 18.78
N GLU A 138 20.56 17.15 17.93
CA GLU A 138 21.10 18.51 18.10
C GLU A 138 20.46 19.25 19.30
N PRO A 139 21.22 20.01 20.13
CA PRO A 139 20.69 20.58 21.37
C PRO A 139 19.62 21.67 21.19
N HIS A 140 18.66 21.70 22.12
CA HIS A 140 17.58 22.71 22.19
C HIS A 140 17.68 23.62 23.42
N ASP A 141 17.11 24.83 23.33
CA ASP A 141 16.83 25.73 24.46
C ASP A 141 15.36 25.64 24.95
N ALA A 142 14.53 24.79 24.32
CA ALA A 142 13.12 24.60 24.66
C ALA A 142 12.91 23.98 26.06
N ALA A 143 11.75 24.23 26.69
CA ALA A 143 11.45 23.76 28.04
C ALA A 143 11.17 22.26 28.13
N HIS A 144 10.66 21.68 27.03
CA HIS A 144 10.36 20.25 26.90
C HIS A 144 11.00 19.67 25.64
N ALA A 145 11.19 18.35 25.61
CA ALA A 145 11.57 17.60 24.43
C ALA A 145 10.69 16.36 24.23
N ALA A 146 10.31 16.10 22.98
CA ALA A 146 9.56 14.93 22.57
C ALA A 146 10.26 14.22 21.41
N LEU A 147 10.48 12.92 21.56
CA LEU A 147 10.87 12.06 20.43
C LEU A 147 9.61 11.55 19.75
N VAL A 148 9.61 11.53 18.42
CA VAL A 148 8.58 10.91 17.58
C VAL A 148 9.22 9.75 16.85
N GLY A 149 8.58 8.57 16.79
CA GLY A 149 9.20 7.43 16.12
C GLY A 149 8.24 6.33 15.69
N HIS A 150 8.76 5.37 14.92
CA HIS A 150 7.95 4.30 14.33
C HIS A 150 8.63 2.93 14.50
N GLY A 151 7.96 2.00 15.18
CA GLY A 151 8.50 0.69 15.52
C GLY A 151 7.78 0.00 16.69
N LEU A 152 8.15 -1.24 17.00
CA LEU A 152 7.63 -2.02 18.15
C LEU A 152 8.54 -1.88 19.39
N PHE A 153 8.14 -1.05 20.34
CA PHE A 153 8.94 -0.56 21.47
C PHE A 153 8.49 -1.12 22.84
N THR A 154 9.42 -1.35 23.77
CA THR A 154 9.11 -1.81 25.14
C THR A 154 8.36 -0.73 25.95
N PRO A 155 7.50 -1.12 26.92
CA PRO A 155 7.20 -2.47 27.40
C PRO A 155 5.99 -3.12 26.71
N PHE A 156 5.57 -2.62 25.55
CA PHE A 156 4.30 -3.00 24.91
C PHE A 156 4.31 -4.43 24.33
N ALA A 157 3.12 -4.95 24.02
CA ALA A 157 2.98 -6.26 23.38
C ALA A 157 3.68 -6.28 22.02
N HIS A 158 4.31 -7.42 21.68
CA HIS A 158 5.09 -7.64 20.45
C HIS A 158 6.34 -6.77 20.27
N ALA A 159 6.73 -5.97 21.28
CA ALA A 159 7.95 -5.17 21.28
C ALA A 159 9.22 -5.95 20.90
N ASP A 160 10.06 -5.32 20.07
CA ASP A 160 11.36 -5.85 19.64
C ASP A 160 12.48 -4.78 19.57
N TRP A 161 12.21 -3.57 20.07
CA TRP A 161 13.15 -2.47 20.28
C TRP A 161 13.09 -2.05 21.75
N GLU A 162 14.23 -1.99 22.43
CA GLU A 162 14.31 -1.59 23.83
C GLU A 162 14.27 -0.05 23.96
N THR A 163 13.17 0.48 24.48
CA THR A 163 12.96 1.90 24.77
C THR A 163 13.94 2.41 25.82
N GLU A 164 14.24 1.59 26.82
CA GLU A 164 15.30 1.83 27.81
C GLU A 164 16.66 2.10 27.15
N THR A 165 16.96 1.43 26.03
CA THR A 165 18.21 1.61 25.28
C THR A 165 18.16 2.90 24.46
N VAL A 166 17.05 3.19 23.75
CA VAL A 166 16.89 4.46 23.02
C VAL A 166 17.00 5.67 23.96
N LEU A 167 16.24 5.69 25.05
CA LEU A 167 16.24 6.80 26.01
C LEU A 167 17.55 6.89 26.82
N GLY A 168 18.21 5.74 27.07
CA GLY A 168 19.46 5.66 27.84
C GLY A 168 20.72 5.98 27.06
N GLU A 169 20.71 5.82 25.73
CA GLU A 169 21.83 6.20 24.84
C GLU A 169 21.63 7.59 24.20
N SER A 170 20.40 8.12 24.20
CA SER A 170 20.10 9.48 23.72
C SER A 170 20.89 10.56 24.47
N ASN A 171 21.41 11.53 23.73
CA ASN A 171 22.12 12.69 24.30
C ASN A 171 21.16 13.77 24.86
N VAL A 172 19.90 13.81 24.39
CA VAL A 172 18.78 14.63 24.85
C VAL A 172 17.87 13.79 25.75
N ALA A 173 17.34 14.41 26.81
CA ALA A 173 16.36 13.79 27.70
C ALA A 173 14.94 14.20 27.29
N PHE A 174 14.10 13.23 26.96
CA PHE A 174 12.72 13.47 26.49
C PHE A 174 11.69 13.39 27.62
N ASP A 175 10.70 14.27 27.60
CA ASP A 175 9.52 14.17 28.46
C ASP A 175 8.50 13.15 27.91
N ALA A 176 8.46 12.99 26.58
CA ALA A 176 7.57 12.09 25.86
C ALA A 176 8.24 11.39 24.67
N PHE A 177 7.81 10.17 24.39
CA PHE A 177 8.10 9.41 23.19
C PHE A 177 6.76 9.02 22.53
N LEU A 178 6.51 9.55 21.35
CA LEU A 178 5.27 9.49 20.58
C LEU A 178 5.43 8.51 19.41
N ILE A 179 4.68 7.40 19.42
CA ILE A 179 5.02 6.21 18.63
C ILE A 179 3.86 5.69 17.76
N GLY A 180 4.17 5.26 16.53
CA GLY A 180 3.32 4.44 15.62
C GLY A 180 3.97 3.07 15.28
N ASP A 181 3.34 2.28 14.41
CA ASP A 181 3.53 0.82 14.10
C ASP A 181 2.48 -0.05 14.83
N ASN A 182 2.32 0.13 16.15
CA ASN A 182 1.33 -0.65 16.90
C ASN A 182 -0.07 -0.02 16.87
N HIS A 183 -0.95 -0.61 16.06
CA HIS A 183 -2.37 -0.24 15.93
C HIS A 183 -3.16 -0.31 17.25
N ALA A 184 -2.67 -1.01 18.29
CA ALA A 184 -3.26 -1.01 19.62
C ALA A 184 -2.73 0.20 20.43
N PRO A 185 -3.60 1.16 20.82
CA PRO A 185 -3.15 2.34 21.56
C PRO A 185 -2.69 1.97 22.97
N GLY A 186 -1.73 2.70 23.50
CA GLY A 186 -1.15 2.44 24.82
C GLY A 186 -0.37 3.64 25.37
N THR A 187 -0.24 3.72 26.68
CA THR A 187 0.51 4.77 27.37
C THR A 187 1.14 4.17 28.64
N GLU A 188 2.46 4.23 28.76
CA GLU A 188 3.26 3.72 29.87
C GLU A 188 4.35 4.76 30.25
N GLN A 189 5.13 4.51 31.29
CA GLN A 189 6.33 5.30 31.62
C GLN A 189 7.59 4.44 31.64
N VAL A 190 8.65 4.93 30.99
CA VAL A 190 9.98 4.30 30.98
C VAL A 190 11.00 5.35 31.42
N ASP A 191 11.74 5.05 32.49
CA ASP A 191 12.74 5.92 33.15
C ASP A 191 12.32 7.39 33.46
N GLY A 192 11.02 7.66 33.44
CA GLY A 192 10.41 8.98 33.68
C GLY A 192 9.84 9.66 32.44
N THR A 193 10.20 9.18 31.25
CA THR A 193 9.60 9.58 29.96
C THR A 193 8.22 8.92 29.81
N TRP A 194 7.22 9.64 29.32
CA TRP A 194 5.96 9.04 28.86
C TRP A 194 6.15 8.35 27.51
N VAL A 195 5.79 7.09 27.39
CA VAL A 195 5.89 6.33 26.13
C VAL A 195 4.49 5.96 25.67
N THR A 196 4.09 6.37 24.46
CA THR A 196 2.69 6.18 24.02
C THR A 196 2.54 5.86 22.54
N TYR A 197 1.68 4.88 22.26
CA TYR A 197 1.14 4.60 20.94
C TYR A 197 -0.14 5.38 20.67
N CYS A 198 -0.24 6.02 19.50
CA CYS A 198 -1.50 6.56 18.99
C CYS A 198 -2.45 5.43 18.54
N GLY A 199 -1.92 4.34 17.99
CA GLY A 199 -2.71 3.34 17.27
C GLY A 199 -3.35 3.89 15.99
N SER A 200 -4.06 3.01 15.29
CA SER A 200 -4.69 3.32 14.00
C SER A 200 -5.87 4.28 14.11
N THR A 201 -6.04 5.13 13.09
CA THR A 201 -7.18 6.04 12.95
C THR A 201 -8.45 5.38 12.43
N GLU A 202 -8.32 4.27 11.68
CA GLU A 202 -9.40 3.40 11.19
C GLU A 202 -8.93 1.94 11.22
N ARG A 203 -9.86 0.97 11.32
CA ARG A 203 -9.59 -0.45 11.60
C ARG A 203 -8.94 -1.16 10.43
N ALA A 204 -7.66 -1.54 10.52
CA ALA A 204 -6.96 -2.26 9.46
C ALA A 204 -7.14 -3.79 9.53
N SER A 205 -7.31 -4.38 10.71
CA SER A 205 -7.58 -5.81 10.91
C SER A 205 -8.96 -6.09 11.55
N ALA A 206 -9.44 -7.33 11.39
CA ALA A 206 -10.61 -7.86 12.10
C ALA A 206 -10.39 -8.03 13.62
N ALA A 207 -9.14 -7.97 14.11
CA ALA A 207 -8.82 -7.98 15.53
C ALA A 207 -9.04 -6.61 16.21
N GLU A 208 -9.09 -5.51 15.44
CA GLU A 208 -9.19 -4.12 15.94
C GLU A 208 -10.60 -3.74 16.42
N THR A 209 -11.14 -4.49 17.39
CA THR A 209 -12.49 -4.28 17.92
C THR A 209 -12.69 -2.91 18.56
N GLU A 210 -11.73 -2.45 19.37
CA GLU A 210 -11.80 -1.19 20.13
C GLU A 210 -11.88 0.06 19.25
N ALA A 211 -12.41 1.15 19.81
CA ALA A 211 -12.54 2.44 19.12
C ALA A 211 -11.17 2.99 18.68
N ARG A 212 -11.10 3.37 17.40
CA ARG A 212 -9.94 4.00 16.77
C ARG A 212 -9.84 5.47 17.15
N GLY A 213 -8.68 6.08 16.97
CA GLY A 213 -8.47 7.48 17.36
C GLY A 213 -7.03 7.87 17.61
N TYR A 214 -6.86 9.09 18.13
CA TYR A 214 -5.57 9.76 18.30
C TYR A 214 -5.37 10.22 19.76
N ASN A 215 -4.16 10.66 20.10
CA ASN A 215 -3.84 11.16 21.43
C ASN A 215 -3.64 12.68 21.38
N LEU A 216 -4.38 13.45 22.19
CA LEU A 216 -4.12 14.86 22.42
C LEU A 216 -3.08 14.98 23.53
N VAL A 217 -1.91 15.55 23.23
CA VAL A 217 -0.77 15.68 24.16
C VAL A 217 -0.59 17.14 24.53
N THR A 218 -0.40 17.43 25.81
CA THR A 218 -0.17 18.78 26.33
C THR A 218 1.12 18.80 27.15
N PHE A 219 2.05 19.68 26.79
CA PHE A 219 3.31 19.96 27.48
C PHE A 219 3.18 21.28 28.24
N ASP A 220 3.13 21.22 29.58
CA ASP A 220 3.12 22.39 30.47
C ASP A 220 3.89 22.06 31.76
N ASP A 221 3.46 22.48 32.96
CA ASP A 221 4.15 22.11 34.24
C ASP A 221 4.42 20.58 34.37
N GLU A 222 3.57 19.74 33.76
CA GLU A 222 3.74 18.30 33.56
C GLU A 222 3.19 17.93 32.15
N VAL A 223 3.58 16.78 31.60
CA VAL A 223 3.00 16.25 30.34
C VAL A 223 1.71 15.47 30.62
N ASP A 224 0.64 15.83 29.93
CA ASP A 224 -0.69 15.22 30.01
C ASP A 224 -1.12 14.65 28.65
N ILE A 225 -1.47 13.36 28.62
CA ILE A 225 -1.80 12.60 27.41
C ILE A 225 -3.25 12.11 27.52
N ARG A 226 -4.09 12.47 26.55
CA ARG A 226 -5.52 12.09 26.54
C ARG A 226 -5.94 11.55 25.19
N ARG A 227 -6.37 10.28 25.15
CA ARG A 227 -6.96 9.69 23.94
C ARG A 227 -8.31 10.32 23.60
N ARG A 228 -8.54 10.57 22.31
CA ARG A 228 -9.84 10.86 21.70
C ARG A 228 -10.21 9.79 20.69
N SER A 229 -11.50 9.53 20.54
CA SER A 229 -12.06 8.53 19.62
C SER A 229 -12.62 9.20 18.37
N LEU A 230 -12.31 8.64 17.19
CA LEU A 230 -12.86 9.08 15.89
C LEU A 230 -14.18 8.36 15.58
N ASP A 231 -15.05 9.02 14.81
CA ASP A 231 -16.30 8.41 14.32
C ASP A 231 -15.97 7.56 13.07
N THR A 232 -15.57 6.32 13.34
CA THR A 232 -15.10 5.33 12.35
C THR A 232 -16.21 4.39 11.92
N ARG A 233 -16.06 3.72 10.77
CA ARG A 233 -17.12 2.84 10.25
C ARG A 233 -17.52 1.80 11.31
N PRO A 234 -18.83 1.54 11.54
CA PRO A 234 -19.27 0.51 12.46
C PRO A 234 -18.78 -0.88 12.04
N PHE A 235 -18.20 -1.63 12.99
CA PHE A 235 -17.89 -3.04 12.83
C PHE A 235 -18.83 -3.87 13.72
N ALA A 236 -19.65 -4.71 13.10
CA ALA A 236 -20.62 -5.58 13.77
C ALA A 236 -20.01 -6.98 13.96
N PHE A 237 -19.31 -7.17 15.07
CA PHE A 237 -18.73 -8.46 15.47
C PHE A 237 -19.79 -9.38 16.10
N VAL A 238 -20.11 -10.50 15.45
CA VAL A 238 -21.17 -11.43 15.87
C VAL A 238 -20.59 -12.83 16.07
N SER A 239 -20.24 -13.17 17.30
CA SER A 239 -19.84 -14.54 17.67
C SER A 239 -21.07 -15.41 17.95
N VAL A 240 -21.13 -16.60 17.35
CA VAL A 240 -22.25 -17.54 17.44
C VAL A 240 -21.74 -18.95 17.74
N GLU A 241 -21.82 -19.33 19.02
CA GLU A 241 -21.71 -20.73 19.46
C GLU A 241 -23.03 -21.45 19.17
N LEU A 242 -22.98 -22.54 18.41
CA LEU A 242 -24.13 -23.36 18.01
C LEU A 242 -24.16 -24.70 18.76
N ALA A 243 -25.28 -25.00 19.41
CA ALA A 243 -25.55 -26.32 19.99
C ALA A 243 -25.96 -27.37 18.91
N ASP A 244 -25.92 -28.66 19.24
CA ASP A 244 -26.18 -29.82 18.35
C ASP A 244 -27.38 -29.67 17.38
N ASP A 245 -28.47 -29.02 17.83
CA ASP A 245 -29.72 -28.81 17.06
C ASP A 245 -29.89 -27.39 16.50
N GLU A 246 -28.85 -26.56 16.54
CA GLU A 246 -28.83 -25.19 16.00
C GLU A 246 -28.01 -25.09 14.70
N GLY A 247 -28.56 -24.38 13.71
CA GLY A 247 -27.94 -24.19 12.40
C GLY A 247 -28.06 -22.76 11.87
N ALA A 248 -28.12 -22.61 10.53
CA ALA A 248 -28.07 -21.30 9.86
C ALA A 248 -29.19 -20.32 10.29
N GLU A 249 -30.35 -20.80 10.72
CA GLU A 249 -31.42 -19.93 11.26
C GLU A 249 -31.00 -19.24 12.58
N ARG A 250 -30.22 -19.92 13.42
CA ARG A 250 -29.72 -19.38 14.69
C ARG A 250 -28.66 -18.30 14.47
N VAL A 251 -27.76 -18.51 13.51
CA VAL A 251 -26.79 -17.48 13.07
C VAL A 251 -27.55 -16.24 12.56
N ARG A 252 -28.59 -16.43 11.74
CA ARG A 252 -29.45 -15.34 11.25
C ARG A 252 -30.22 -14.65 12.38
N GLU A 253 -30.59 -15.32 13.46
CA GLU A 253 -31.19 -14.71 14.65
C GLU A 253 -30.19 -13.85 15.46
N GLN A 254 -28.95 -14.30 15.61
CA GLN A 254 -27.91 -13.51 16.28
C GLN A 254 -27.51 -12.27 15.45
N VAL A 255 -27.37 -12.43 14.14
CA VAL A 255 -27.14 -11.32 13.20
C VAL A 255 -28.27 -10.28 13.27
N ARG A 256 -29.54 -10.68 13.43
CA ARG A 256 -30.70 -9.76 13.57
C ARG A 256 -30.70 -8.90 14.84
N GLN A 257 -29.92 -9.26 15.86
CA GLN A 257 -29.80 -8.46 17.09
C GLN A 257 -28.78 -7.32 16.96
N HIS A 258 -27.98 -7.33 15.89
CA HIS A 258 -26.98 -6.32 15.59
C HIS A 258 -27.48 -5.40 14.48
N ASP A 259 -27.14 -4.12 14.59
CA ASP A 259 -27.22 -3.22 13.44
C ASP A 259 -26.08 -3.55 12.47
N VAL A 260 -26.38 -3.49 11.18
CA VAL A 260 -25.43 -3.84 10.11
C VAL A 260 -25.55 -2.92 8.89
N ASP A 261 -26.44 -1.93 8.91
CA ASP A 261 -26.62 -1.00 7.78
C ASP A 261 -25.35 -0.14 7.62
N ASP A 262 -24.76 -0.15 6.41
CA ASP A 262 -23.47 0.46 6.07
C ASP A 262 -22.25 -0.04 6.89
N ALA A 263 -22.40 -1.13 7.64
CA ALA A 263 -21.37 -1.66 8.55
C ALA A 263 -20.48 -2.73 7.91
N VAL A 264 -19.32 -2.98 8.52
CA VAL A 264 -18.53 -4.20 8.30
C VAL A 264 -19.03 -5.28 9.27
N ALA A 265 -19.74 -6.29 8.75
CA ALA A 265 -20.28 -7.38 9.54
C ALA A 265 -19.35 -8.60 9.52
N ILE A 266 -18.80 -8.94 10.69
CA ILE A 266 -17.87 -10.06 10.87
C ILE A 266 -18.56 -11.09 11.78
N VAL A 267 -18.88 -12.26 11.22
CA VAL A 267 -19.52 -13.35 11.96
C VAL A 267 -18.52 -14.47 12.19
N GLU A 268 -18.40 -14.92 13.44
CA GLU A 268 -17.63 -16.11 13.80
C GLU A 268 -18.58 -17.20 14.29
N ILE A 269 -18.50 -18.40 13.68
CA ILE A 269 -19.33 -19.55 14.05
C ILE A 269 -18.47 -20.60 14.76
N THR A 270 -18.93 -21.07 15.92
CA THR A 270 -18.28 -22.06 16.78
C THR A 270 -19.31 -23.06 17.33
N GLY A 271 -18.88 -24.05 18.13
CA GLY A 271 -19.75 -25.08 18.71
C GLY A 271 -19.86 -26.36 17.88
N GLU A 272 -20.91 -27.17 18.13
CA GLU A 272 -21.07 -28.53 17.60
C GLU A 272 -22.34 -28.71 16.72
N GLY A 273 -23.09 -27.62 16.46
CA GLY A 273 -24.36 -27.64 15.71
C GLY A 273 -24.28 -27.94 14.20
N GLU A 274 -25.41 -27.76 13.49
CA GLU A 274 -25.56 -28.13 12.08
C GLU A 274 -24.60 -27.36 11.14
N PRO A 275 -24.21 -27.94 9.98
CA PRO A 275 -23.40 -27.24 8.98
C PRO A 275 -24.05 -25.93 8.50
N VAL A 276 -23.27 -24.86 8.43
CA VAL A 276 -23.72 -23.54 7.94
C VAL A 276 -22.90 -23.17 6.71
N THR A 277 -23.56 -22.81 5.61
CA THR A 277 -22.90 -22.27 4.41
C THR A 277 -22.59 -20.78 4.63
N PRO A 278 -21.31 -20.34 4.67
CA PRO A 278 -20.95 -18.95 4.95
C PRO A 278 -21.61 -17.94 4.00
N ALA A 279 -21.57 -18.23 2.69
CA ALA A 279 -22.19 -17.42 1.65
C ALA A 279 -23.70 -17.17 1.88
N SER A 280 -24.43 -18.11 2.49
CA SER A 280 -25.86 -17.96 2.81
C SER A 280 -26.12 -17.11 4.07
N ILE A 281 -25.08 -16.75 4.82
CA ILE A 281 -25.12 -15.76 5.89
C ILE A 281 -24.61 -14.41 5.37
N GLU A 282 -23.61 -14.41 4.49
CA GLU A 282 -23.08 -13.21 3.80
C GLU A 282 -24.14 -12.56 2.90
N GLU A 283 -24.83 -13.35 2.07
CA GLU A 283 -25.98 -12.88 1.27
C GLU A 283 -27.05 -12.21 2.15
N PHE A 284 -27.36 -12.81 3.32
CA PHE A 284 -28.34 -12.27 4.28
C PHE A 284 -27.86 -10.99 5.00
N LEU A 285 -26.54 -10.77 5.09
CA LEU A 285 -25.96 -9.54 5.61
C LEU A 285 -26.04 -8.42 4.56
N SER A 286 -25.70 -8.74 3.30
CA SER A 286 -25.82 -7.81 2.18
C SER A 286 -27.27 -7.43 1.87
N GLU A 287 -28.23 -8.37 1.97
CA GLU A 287 -29.68 -8.08 1.93
C GLU A 287 -30.14 -7.10 3.03
N ARG A 288 -29.37 -6.98 4.12
CA ARG A 288 -29.63 -6.09 5.26
C ARG A 288 -28.86 -4.77 5.23
N GLY A 289 -28.07 -4.50 4.18
CA GLY A 289 -27.32 -3.25 4.04
C GLY A 289 -25.87 -3.30 4.54
N ALA A 290 -25.33 -4.46 4.91
CA ALA A 290 -23.91 -4.58 5.25
C ALA A 290 -23.02 -4.25 4.05
N LEU A 291 -22.10 -3.29 4.23
CA LEU A 291 -21.12 -2.89 3.23
C LEU A 291 -20.16 -4.06 2.91
N VAL A 292 -19.67 -4.70 3.96
CA VAL A 292 -18.83 -5.90 3.87
C VAL A 292 -19.41 -6.95 4.81
N ALA A 293 -19.56 -8.17 4.31
CA ALA A 293 -19.93 -9.33 5.10
C ALA A 293 -18.79 -10.37 5.02
N ARG A 294 -18.32 -10.85 6.17
CA ARG A 294 -17.30 -11.92 6.26
C ARG A 294 -17.73 -12.93 7.32
N VAL A 295 -17.95 -14.18 6.92
CA VAL A 295 -18.44 -15.24 7.80
C VAL A 295 -17.39 -16.35 7.92
N THR A 296 -16.81 -16.48 9.10
CA THR A 296 -15.79 -17.49 9.40
C THR A 296 -16.38 -18.60 10.27
N ASP A 297 -16.58 -19.79 9.70
CA ASP A 297 -16.92 -20.98 10.48
C ASP A 297 -15.62 -21.66 10.96
N ARG A 298 -15.37 -21.65 12.27
CA ARG A 298 -14.17 -22.26 12.88
C ARG A 298 -14.38 -23.72 13.28
N ARG A 299 -15.53 -24.32 12.98
CA ARG A 299 -15.85 -25.72 13.35
C ARG A 299 -15.17 -26.70 12.40
N SER A 300 -14.39 -27.63 12.95
CA SER A 300 -13.75 -28.70 12.18
C SER A 300 -14.75 -29.81 11.81
N MET A 301 -15.52 -29.61 10.74
CA MET A 301 -16.43 -30.63 10.23
C MET A 301 -15.72 -31.57 9.25
N GLU A 302 -15.92 -32.88 9.41
CA GLU A 302 -15.45 -33.87 8.44
C GLU A 302 -16.19 -33.67 7.11
N THR A 303 -15.50 -33.10 6.14
CA THR A 303 -16.07 -32.82 4.82
C THR A 303 -16.14 -34.12 4.02
N GLU A 304 -17.25 -34.86 4.11
CA GLU A 304 -17.54 -36.05 3.30
C GLU A 304 -17.63 -35.78 1.78
N THR A 305 -17.36 -34.54 1.35
CA THR A 305 -17.25 -34.17 -0.06
C THR A 305 -15.78 -34.15 -0.49
N GLU A 306 -15.24 -35.32 -0.83
CA GLU A 306 -14.12 -35.39 -1.77
C GLU A 306 -14.60 -34.80 -3.10
N VAL A 307 -14.37 -33.50 -3.31
CA VAL A 307 -14.54 -32.87 -4.62
C VAL A 307 -13.40 -33.37 -5.48
N ASP A 308 -13.69 -34.43 -6.25
CA ASP A 308 -12.74 -35.07 -7.16
C ASP A 308 -12.49 -34.14 -8.37
N VAL A 309 -11.64 -33.13 -8.16
CA VAL A 309 -11.26 -32.13 -9.18
C VAL A 309 -10.34 -32.79 -10.20
N SER A 310 -10.95 -33.54 -11.11
CA SER A 310 -10.32 -34.02 -12.33
C SER A 310 -9.97 -32.84 -13.23
N PHE A 311 -8.75 -32.33 -13.08
CA PHE A 311 -8.14 -31.46 -14.08
C PHE A 311 -7.99 -32.27 -15.38
N ALA A 312 -8.61 -31.79 -16.46
CA ALA A 312 -8.39 -32.37 -17.79
C ALA A 312 -6.90 -32.27 -18.16
N ASP A 313 -6.32 -33.34 -18.67
CA ASP A 313 -4.92 -33.35 -19.11
C ASP A 313 -4.75 -32.35 -20.27
N PRO A 314 -3.92 -31.31 -20.14
CA PRO A 314 -3.72 -30.33 -21.20
C PRO A 314 -3.09 -30.96 -22.46
N ASP A 315 -2.30 -32.04 -22.32
CA ASP A 315 -1.79 -32.76 -23.47
C ASP A 315 -2.89 -33.57 -24.18
N ASP A 316 -3.94 -34.04 -23.48
CA ASP A 316 -5.10 -34.68 -24.12
C ASP A 316 -5.86 -33.67 -24.98
N ALA A 317 -6.16 -32.48 -24.42
CA ALA A 317 -6.85 -31.40 -25.14
C ALA A 317 -6.05 -30.89 -26.35
N VAL A 318 -4.72 -30.79 -26.23
CA VAL A 318 -3.84 -30.47 -27.36
C VAL A 318 -3.81 -31.59 -28.39
N ARG A 319 -3.78 -32.86 -27.98
CA ARG A 319 -3.80 -34.01 -28.91
C ARG A 319 -5.12 -34.15 -29.66
N GLU A 320 -6.26 -33.90 -29.02
CA GLU A 320 -7.57 -33.77 -29.68
C GLU A 320 -7.52 -32.65 -30.73
N ARG A 321 -7.08 -31.45 -30.33
CA ARG A 321 -7.02 -30.29 -31.25
C ARG A 321 -6.03 -30.46 -32.40
N VAL A 322 -4.92 -31.17 -32.21
CA VAL A 322 -3.97 -31.54 -33.27
C VAL A 322 -4.59 -32.51 -34.28
N SER A 323 -5.47 -33.42 -33.82
CA SER A 323 -6.16 -34.37 -34.71
C SER A 323 -7.19 -33.69 -35.63
N ASP A 324 -7.86 -32.63 -35.16
CA ASP A 324 -8.79 -31.81 -35.96
C ASP A 324 -8.14 -31.06 -37.13
N LEU A 325 -6.82 -30.82 -37.07
CA LEU A 325 -6.13 -29.93 -38.03
C LEU A 325 -5.90 -30.57 -39.41
N GLY A 326 -6.32 -31.82 -39.63
CA GLY A 326 -6.17 -32.51 -40.93
C GLY A 326 -4.71 -32.72 -41.34
N LEU A 327 -3.79 -32.73 -40.38
CA LEU A 327 -2.35 -32.82 -40.63
C LEU A 327 -1.98 -34.14 -41.33
N SER A 328 -0.94 -34.07 -42.17
CA SER A 328 -0.38 -35.26 -42.81
C SER A 328 0.30 -36.17 -41.79
N THR A 329 0.39 -37.47 -42.08
CA THR A 329 1.05 -38.46 -41.22
C THR A 329 2.46 -38.03 -40.83
N ALA A 330 3.23 -37.50 -41.78
CA ALA A 330 4.57 -36.97 -41.54
C ALA A 330 4.60 -35.76 -40.59
N ALA A 331 3.56 -34.91 -40.59
CA ALA A 331 3.47 -33.78 -39.67
C ALA A 331 3.07 -34.21 -38.25
N LEU A 332 2.17 -35.20 -38.12
CA LEU A 332 1.79 -35.80 -36.83
C LEU A 332 2.97 -36.52 -36.17
N ASP A 333 3.75 -37.29 -36.94
CA ASP A 333 4.97 -37.96 -36.47
C ASP A 333 6.00 -36.96 -35.92
N VAL A 334 6.11 -35.78 -36.52
CA VAL A 334 7.01 -34.71 -36.06
C VAL A 334 6.47 -34.01 -34.80
N ASP A 335 5.17 -33.75 -34.72
CA ASP A 335 4.52 -33.19 -33.54
C ASP A 335 4.64 -34.12 -32.32
N GLU A 336 4.46 -35.44 -32.47
CA GLU A 336 4.77 -36.40 -31.41
C GLU A 336 6.26 -36.38 -31.04
N THR A 337 7.16 -36.38 -32.03
CA THR A 337 8.62 -36.40 -31.78
C THR A 337 9.12 -35.14 -31.05
N VAL A 338 8.42 -34.01 -31.19
CA VAL A 338 8.72 -32.74 -30.51
C VAL A 338 8.07 -32.65 -29.13
N ARG A 339 6.80 -33.09 -28.94
CA ARG A 339 6.09 -32.97 -27.65
C ARG A 339 6.35 -34.14 -26.70
N ALA A 340 6.70 -35.34 -27.20
CA ALA A 340 6.94 -36.49 -26.35
C ALA A 340 8.32 -36.42 -25.67
N SER A 341 8.31 -36.40 -24.33
CA SER A 341 9.48 -36.44 -23.43
C SER A 341 10.37 -37.70 -23.52
N LYS A 342 10.18 -38.51 -24.57
CA LYS A 342 10.98 -39.68 -24.94
C LYS A 342 12.31 -39.28 -25.62
N THR A 343 12.36 -38.09 -26.23
CA THR A 343 13.52 -37.55 -26.94
C THR A 343 14.07 -36.35 -26.18
N ALA A 344 15.38 -36.30 -25.92
CA ALA A 344 16.01 -35.13 -25.29
C ALA A 344 16.16 -33.98 -26.29
N ASP A 345 15.84 -32.75 -25.88
CA ASP A 345 15.74 -31.54 -26.72
C ASP A 345 16.89 -31.35 -27.71
N ALA A 346 18.13 -31.57 -27.24
CA ALA A 346 19.36 -31.44 -28.04
C ALA A 346 19.41 -32.40 -29.25
N ASN A 347 18.66 -33.50 -29.23
CA ASN A 347 18.64 -34.54 -30.25
C ASN A 347 17.39 -34.48 -31.16
N VAL A 348 16.31 -33.80 -30.75
CA VAL A 348 15.02 -33.75 -31.47
C VAL A 348 15.21 -33.40 -32.94
N ARG A 349 16.12 -32.48 -33.25
CA ARG A 349 16.42 -32.05 -34.63
C ARG A 349 16.96 -33.17 -35.53
N GLU A 350 17.86 -34.03 -35.03
CA GLU A 350 18.40 -35.13 -35.83
C GLU A 350 17.44 -36.33 -35.86
N GLU A 351 16.63 -36.54 -34.82
CA GLU A 351 15.59 -37.57 -34.80
C GLU A 351 14.46 -37.26 -35.80
N VAL A 352 13.92 -36.03 -35.77
CA VAL A 352 12.94 -35.52 -36.75
C VAL A 352 13.48 -35.62 -38.17
N LYS A 353 14.73 -35.21 -38.40
CA LYS A 353 15.38 -35.32 -39.70
C LYS A 353 15.49 -36.77 -40.16
N THR A 354 15.94 -37.68 -39.28
CA THR A 354 16.05 -39.12 -39.59
C THR A 354 14.68 -39.73 -39.94
N ARG A 355 13.62 -39.29 -39.26
CA ARG A 355 12.23 -39.69 -39.54
C ARG A 355 11.78 -39.25 -40.93
N VAL A 356 12.01 -37.98 -41.29
CA VAL A 356 11.64 -37.40 -42.59
C VAL A 356 12.49 -37.97 -43.73
N ASP A 357 13.81 -38.07 -43.55
CA ASP A 357 14.72 -38.70 -44.53
C ASP A 357 14.29 -40.16 -44.80
N SER A 358 13.88 -40.91 -43.77
CA SER A 358 13.39 -42.30 -43.92
C SER A 358 12.09 -42.41 -44.71
N LEU A 359 11.17 -41.44 -44.62
CA LEU A 359 9.92 -41.42 -45.40
C LEU A 359 10.19 -41.08 -46.88
N LEU A 360 11.17 -40.21 -47.13
CA LEU A 360 11.64 -39.86 -48.48
C LEU A 360 12.42 -41.03 -49.12
N GLU A 361 13.20 -41.78 -48.35
CA GLU A 361 13.90 -42.99 -48.82
C GLU A 361 12.96 -44.19 -49.09
N SER A 362 11.79 -44.24 -48.45
CA SER A 362 10.79 -45.30 -48.70
C SER A 362 9.85 -45.03 -49.89
N ASP A 363 9.99 -43.88 -50.57
CA ASP A 363 9.11 -43.42 -51.66
C ASP A 363 7.63 -43.26 -51.21
N ASP A 364 7.39 -43.13 -49.90
CA ASP A 364 6.06 -43.02 -49.27
C ASP A 364 5.61 -41.54 -49.24
N LEU A 365 5.56 -40.95 -50.44
CA LEU A 365 5.28 -39.53 -50.61
C LEU A 365 3.83 -39.16 -50.24
N ASP A 366 2.92 -40.13 -50.25
CA ASP A 366 1.54 -39.95 -49.82
C ASP A 366 1.46 -39.56 -48.33
N ALA A 367 2.41 -39.98 -47.49
CA ALA A 367 2.48 -39.65 -46.06
C ALA A 367 2.67 -38.14 -45.75
N PHE A 368 3.05 -37.34 -46.76
CA PHE A 368 3.14 -35.86 -46.65
C PHE A 368 1.83 -35.15 -47.06
N THR A 369 0.84 -35.87 -47.58
CA THR A 369 -0.47 -35.32 -47.99
C THR A 369 -1.34 -35.06 -46.76
N PRO A 370 -1.96 -33.88 -46.62
CA PRO A 370 -2.96 -33.63 -45.57
C PRO A 370 -4.14 -34.60 -45.65
N ALA A 371 -4.76 -34.90 -44.52
CA ALA A 371 -5.97 -35.71 -44.49
C ALA A 371 -7.19 -34.89 -44.96
N ASP A 372 -8.07 -35.50 -45.77
CA ASP A 372 -9.35 -34.90 -46.16
C ASP A 372 -10.23 -34.73 -44.91
N THR A 373 -10.48 -33.48 -44.51
CA THR A 373 -11.34 -33.13 -43.37
C THR A 373 -12.81 -33.20 -43.75
N ASP A 374 -13.35 -34.43 -43.74
CA ASP A 374 -14.77 -34.70 -44.00
C ASP A 374 -15.66 -34.00 -42.94
N GLY A 375 -16.30 -32.90 -43.35
CA GLY A 375 -16.88 -31.92 -42.43
C GLY A 375 -18.07 -32.46 -41.62
N THR A 376 -17.86 -32.61 -40.31
CA THR A 376 -18.95 -32.89 -39.35
C THR A 376 -19.43 -31.60 -38.72
N GLU A 377 -20.51 -31.02 -39.25
CA GLU A 377 -21.29 -30.01 -38.53
C GLU A 377 -21.91 -30.65 -37.28
N SER A 378 -21.59 -30.09 -36.10
CA SER A 378 -22.29 -30.39 -34.85
C SER A 378 -23.09 -29.15 -34.44
N GLU A 379 -24.43 -29.26 -34.43
CA GLU A 379 -25.32 -28.12 -34.15
C GLU A 379 -25.13 -27.60 -32.72
N GLY A 380 -24.72 -26.34 -32.59
CA GLY A 380 -24.45 -25.72 -31.30
C GLY A 380 -25.69 -25.35 -30.48
N LYS A 381 -25.49 -25.15 -29.17
CA LYS A 381 -26.34 -24.30 -28.34
C LYS A 381 -25.47 -23.41 -27.46
N GLU A 382 -25.60 -22.11 -27.68
CA GLU A 382 -24.83 -21.08 -26.99
C GLU A 382 -25.27 -20.89 -25.53
N SER A 383 -24.33 -20.41 -24.70
CA SER A 383 -24.60 -19.47 -23.61
C SER A 383 -23.30 -18.70 -23.30
N THR A 384 -23.26 -17.41 -23.60
CA THR A 384 -22.16 -16.47 -23.27
C THR A 384 -22.59 -15.54 -22.13
N PRO A 385 -21.67 -15.07 -21.27
CA PRO A 385 -20.83 -13.87 -21.51
C PRO A 385 -19.31 -14.22 -21.47
N SER A 386 -18.32 -13.47 -22.02
CA SER A 386 -18.05 -12.01 -22.12
C SER A 386 -17.55 -11.40 -20.80
N ALA A 387 -16.38 -10.76 -20.65
CA ALA A 387 -15.24 -10.46 -21.57
C ALA A 387 -13.89 -10.59 -20.77
N THR A 388 -12.69 -10.32 -21.28
CA THR A 388 -12.14 -8.99 -21.69
C THR A 388 -10.78 -9.15 -22.41
N ASP A 389 -10.43 -8.19 -23.27
CA ASP A 389 -9.16 -8.13 -24.03
C ASP A 389 -7.89 -7.92 -23.19
N VAL A 390 -6.78 -8.58 -23.61
CA VAL A 390 -5.43 -7.99 -23.63
C VAL A 390 -4.63 -8.55 -24.82
N THR A 391 -4.44 -7.75 -25.88
CA THR A 391 -3.15 -7.66 -26.59
C THR A 391 -3.00 -6.35 -27.36
N THR A 392 -1.90 -5.67 -27.07
CA THR A 392 -1.32 -4.58 -27.87
C THR A 392 -0.78 -5.12 -29.20
N GLU A 393 -0.80 -4.34 -30.29
CA GLU A 393 0.41 -3.83 -30.98
C GLU A 393 0.14 -3.14 -32.35
N THR A 394 1.07 -2.24 -32.65
CA THR A 394 1.50 -1.55 -33.89
C THR A 394 1.40 -2.31 -35.23
N ASP A 395 1.47 -1.69 -36.43
CA ASP A 395 1.41 -0.28 -36.93
C ASP A 395 1.49 -0.32 -38.49
N ALA A 396 1.54 0.85 -39.14
CA ALA A 396 2.15 1.17 -40.45
C ALA A 396 1.25 1.35 -41.70
N THR A 397 1.05 2.63 -42.05
CA THR A 397 1.00 3.20 -43.45
C THR A 397 -0.23 2.89 -44.34
N ASP A 398 -0.65 3.76 -45.27
CA ASP A 398 0.05 4.89 -45.92
C ASP A 398 -0.87 6.04 -46.42
N GLU A 399 -0.32 7.27 -46.41
CA GLU A 399 -0.61 8.48 -47.24
C GLU A 399 -2.02 9.06 -47.57
N SER A 400 -2.06 10.41 -47.67
CA SER A 400 -2.99 11.29 -48.45
C SER A 400 -4.45 11.55 -47.96
N ASP A 401 -5.04 12.76 -48.07
CA ASP A 401 -4.52 14.15 -48.23
C ASP A 401 -5.58 15.23 -47.88
N ASP A 402 -5.11 16.45 -47.59
CA ASP A 402 -5.72 17.81 -47.66
C ASP A 402 -6.95 18.27 -46.81
N SER A 403 -6.97 19.60 -46.59
CA SER A 403 -8.10 20.52 -46.38
C SER A 403 -8.68 20.76 -44.97
N ILE A 404 -8.04 21.71 -44.31
CA ILE A 404 -8.53 22.64 -43.27
C ILE A 404 -9.97 23.16 -43.53
N GLU A 405 -10.81 23.24 -42.49
CA GLU A 405 -11.67 24.43 -42.32
C GLU A 405 -11.93 24.77 -40.83
N THR A 406 -11.75 26.05 -40.47
CA THR A 406 -11.99 26.60 -39.12
C THR A 406 -13.32 27.35 -39.07
N ALA A 407 -14.13 27.13 -38.02
CA ALA A 407 -15.33 27.92 -37.78
C ALA A 407 -15.47 28.33 -36.30
N ALA A 408 -15.07 29.56 -35.98
CA ALA A 408 -15.41 30.23 -34.74
C ALA A 408 -16.26 31.47 -35.03
N THR A 409 -17.37 31.63 -34.30
CA THR A 409 -18.18 32.86 -34.21
C THR A 409 -18.95 32.85 -32.89
N THR A 410 -19.32 33.95 -32.23
CA THR A 410 -18.75 35.30 -31.97
C THR A 410 -19.90 36.11 -31.34
N GLU A 411 -19.70 36.53 -30.09
CA GLU A 411 -20.22 37.73 -29.39
C GLU A 411 -21.62 38.35 -29.66
N ALA A 412 -22.33 38.64 -28.56
CA ALA A 412 -22.60 40.00 -28.05
C ALA A 412 -22.94 39.89 -26.55
N ASN A 413 -22.33 40.56 -25.57
CA ASN A 413 -21.91 41.96 -25.34
C ASN A 413 -23.04 42.93 -24.93
N THR A 414 -23.09 43.26 -23.63
CA THR A 414 -23.44 44.59 -23.09
C THR A 414 -22.75 44.87 -21.74
N THR A 415 -21.77 45.76 -21.76
CA THR A 415 -21.45 46.83 -20.78
C THR A 415 -22.25 46.94 -19.47
N ASP A 416 -21.55 47.25 -18.38
CA ASP A 416 -21.67 48.57 -17.72
C ASP A 416 -20.32 48.99 -17.09
N GLU A 417 -20.14 50.29 -16.83
CA GLU A 417 -18.90 50.93 -16.37
C GLU A 417 -19.03 51.45 -14.92
N ASP A 418 -17.92 51.53 -14.16
CA ASP A 418 -17.66 52.69 -13.28
C ASP A 418 -16.18 52.77 -12.86
N GLU A 419 -15.61 53.99 -12.86
CA GLU A 419 -14.23 54.28 -12.45
C GLU A 419 -14.19 55.04 -11.11
N VAL A 420 -13.27 54.68 -10.21
CA VAL A 420 -12.63 55.64 -9.28
C VAL A 420 -11.15 55.29 -9.12
N ALA A 421 -10.28 56.30 -9.06
CA ALA A 421 -8.82 56.13 -9.05
C ALA A 421 -8.11 57.16 -8.13
N VAL A 422 -6.77 57.09 -8.09
CA VAL A 422 -5.83 58.04 -7.45
C VAL A 422 -5.88 57.94 -5.89
N GLU A 423 -4.80 58.06 -5.11
CA GLU A 423 -3.51 58.72 -5.37
C GLU A 423 -2.24 57.90 -5.12
N THR A 424 -1.16 58.33 -5.79
CA THR A 424 0.23 57.94 -5.52
C THR A 424 0.92 58.94 -4.60
N HIS A 425 1.96 58.51 -3.89
CA HIS A 425 3.01 59.40 -3.41
C HIS A 425 4.38 58.73 -3.55
N GLY A 426 5.29 59.42 -4.24
CA GLY A 426 6.71 59.07 -4.31
C GLY A 426 7.55 60.34 -4.13
N THR A 427 8.79 60.21 -3.66
CA THR A 427 9.77 61.30 -3.58
C THR A 427 11.17 60.70 -3.73
N THR A 428 12.07 61.44 -4.38
CA THR A 428 13.36 60.99 -4.94
C THR A 428 14.61 61.42 -4.14
N ASP A 429 15.78 61.06 -4.69
CA ASP A 429 17.13 61.65 -4.55
C ASP A 429 17.98 61.23 -3.33
N THR A 430 19.33 61.07 -3.34
CA THR A 430 20.46 61.04 -4.34
C THR A 430 21.71 60.49 -3.60
N ASP A 431 22.84 60.02 -4.15
CA ASP A 431 23.28 59.48 -5.47
C ASP A 431 24.74 58.93 -5.33
N ALA A 432 25.22 58.15 -6.30
CA ALA A 432 26.64 57.74 -6.54
C ALA A 432 27.30 56.77 -5.51
N THR A 433 28.38 56.02 -5.81
CA THR A 433 29.28 56.01 -7.00
C THR A 433 29.83 54.62 -7.34
N VAL A 434 30.34 54.46 -8.57
CA VAL A 434 31.00 53.27 -9.16
C VAL A 434 32.36 52.92 -8.51
N GLY A 435 32.72 51.62 -8.53
CA GLY A 435 34.10 51.13 -8.39
C GLY A 435 34.29 49.72 -8.99
N THR A 436 35.27 49.55 -9.89
CA THR A 436 35.54 48.30 -10.65
C THR A 436 37.04 47.99 -10.75
N ASP A 437 37.41 46.75 -10.47
CA ASP A 437 38.58 45.96 -10.95
C ASP A 437 38.27 44.52 -10.46
N GLU A 438 38.37 43.39 -11.18
CA GLU A 438 39.24 42.87 -12.26
C GLU A 438 40.69 42.56 -11.88
N THR A 439 41.01 41.24 -11.85
CA THR A 439 42.27 40.49 -12.15
C THR A 439 42.36 39.25 -11.23
N THR A 440 42.19 38.00 -11.71
CA THR A 440 43.17 37.08 -12.36
C THR A 440 44.34 36.63 -11.45
N ASP A 441 44.87 35.39 -11.51
CA ASP A 441 44.70 34.29 -12.48
C ASP A 441 45.16 32.91 -11.94
N THR A 442 44.79 31.81 -12.62
CA THR A 442 45.48 30.47 -12.66
C THR A 442 45.62 29.63 -11.34
N ASP A 443 45.84 28.28 -11.34
CA ASP A 443 46.12 27.34 -12.45
C ASP A 443 45.70 25.85 -12.18
N THR A 444 45.50 25.11 -13.29
CA THR A 444 45.84 23.69 -13.58
C THR A 444 45.43 22.50 -12.67
N THR A 445 44.47 21.72 -13.21
CA THR A 445 44.28 20.24 -13.36
C THR A 445 44.89 19.19 -12.41
N VAL A 446 44.23 18.01 -12.35
CA VAL A 446 44.71 16.72 -12.97
C VAL A 446 43.60 15.66 -12.95
N ASP A 447 43.36 14.98 -14.07
CA ASP A 447 42.56 13.74 -14.17
C ASP A 447 43.41 12.50 -13.87
N THR A 448 42.83 11.48 -13.22
CA THR A 448 43.26 10.07 -13.37
C THR A 448 42.09 9.11 -13.16
N ASP A 449 41.64 8.46 -14.23
CA ASP A 449 41.02 7.13 -14.15
C ASP A 449 42.04 6.10 -13.66
N THR A 450 41.59 5.03 -13.01
CA THR A 450 42.28 3.71 -13.01
C THR A 450 41.27 2.63 -12.67
N GLU A 451 40.97 1.78 -13.65
CA GLU A 451 40.38 0.45 -13.45
C GLU A 451 41.48 -0.51 -12.96
N ASP A 452 41.14 -1.47 -12.09
CA ASP A 452 41.82 -2.78 -12.11
C ASP A 452 40.88 -3.88 -11.56
N ASP A 453 40.83 -5.01 -12.26
CA ASP A 453 40.09 -6.20 -11.87
C ASP A 453 40.94 -7.06 -10.94
N THR A 454 40.32 -7.77 -9.98
CA THR A 454 40.87 -9.08 -9.58
C THR A 454 39.81 -9.98 -8.93
N ALA A 455 39.34 -10.97 -9.68
CA ALA A 455 38.55 -12.07 -9.14
C ALA A 455 39.46 -13.16 -8.56
N THR A 456 39.07 -13.75 -7.42
CA THR A 456 39.59 -15.04 -6.93
C THR A 456 38.48 -15.86 -6.27
N ASP A 457 38.15 -17.01 -6.86
CA ASP A 457 37.28 -18.03 -6.26
C ASP A 457 37.92 -18.70 -5.03
N ALA A 458 37.08 -19.07 -4.06
CA ALA A 458 37.36 -20.14 -3.09
C ALA A 458 36.04 -20.65 -2.45
N ASP A 459 35.68 -21.91 -2.71
CA ASP A 459 34.50 -22.56 -2.12
C ASP A 459 34.58 -22.73 -0.59
N ALA A 460 33.44 -22.58 0.11
CA ALA A 460 33.17 -23.24 1.39
C ALA A 460 31.65 -23.44 1.63
N GLU A 461 31.28 -24.70 1.80
CA GLU A 461 29.92 -25.24 1.86
C GLU A 461 28.95 -24.69 2.93
N ASN A 462 27.67 -24.61 2.53
CA ASN A 462 26.49 -25.08 3.27
C ASN A 462 26.02 -24.34 4.56
N GLY A 463 24.93 -23.58 4.41
CA GLY A 463 24.01 -23.19 5.49
C GLY A 463 22.58 -23.08 4.95
N ASN A 464 21.68 -23.98 5.35
CA ASN A 464 20.31 -24.06 4.84
C ASN A 464 19.43 -22.94 5.43
N ALA A 465 19.31 -21.82 4.73
CA ALA A 465 18.40 -20.73 5.06
C ALA A 465 16.97 -21.07 4.61
N GLU A 466 16.02 -21.04 5.56
CA GLU A 466 14.59 -21.16 5.24
C GLU A 466 14.07 -19.87 4.58
N PRO A 467 13.11 -19.96 3.64
CA PRO A 467 12.57 -18.76 2.98
C PRO A 467 11.82 -17.89 3.99
N ASN A 468 12.21 -16.62 4.05
CA ASN A 468 11.68 -15.64 4.99
C ASN A 468 10.15 -15.49 4.83
N GLN A 469 9.37 -15.98 5.79
CA GLN A 469 7.91 -15.88 5.76
C GLN A 469 7.49 -14.42 5.94
N GLN A 470 6.98 -13.81 4.87
CA GLN A 470 6.26 -12.55 4.96
C GLN A 470 4.89 -12.85 5.54
N PHE A 471 4.64 -12.43 6.79
CA PHE A 471 3.30 -12.38 7.34
C PHE A 471 2.52 -11.28 6.62
N THR A 472 1.39 -11.64 6.00
CA THR A 472 0.40 -10.69 5.52
C THR A 472 -0.60 -10.39 6.65
N MET A 473 -1.21 -9.20 6.64
CA MET A 473 -2.22 -8.77 7.62
C MET A 473 -3.51 -9.62 7.63
N GLU A 474 -3.61 -10.66 6.80
CA GLU A 474 -4.73 -11.60 6.80
C GLU A 474 -4.61 -12.67 7.90
N ASP A 475 -3.42 -12.84 8.50
CA ASP A 475 -3.11 -13.80 9.57
C ASP A 475 -3.11 -13.18 11.00
N PHE A 476 -3.57 -11.92 11.16
CA PHE A 476 -3.63 -11.19 12.44
C PHE A 476 -5.04 -10.67 12.77
#